data_AF-A0A3P3WK60-F1
#
_entry.id   AF-A0A3P3WK60-F1
#
_cell.length_a   1.000
_cell.length_b   1.000
_cell.length_c   1.000
_cell.angle_alpha   90.00
_cell.angle_beta   90.00
_cell.angle_gamma   90.00
#
_symmetry.space_group_name_H-M   'P 1'
#
loop_
_entity.id
_entity.type
_entity.pdbx_description
1 polymer ?
#
loop_
_entity_poly.entity_id
_entity_poly.type
_entity_poly.pdbx_seq_one_letter_code
_entity_poly.pdbx_strand_id
1 'polypeptide(L)' 'MGKLIDDFSFGLFAWQLVILLNIPLVIWSIFCLIKSKKQNTSIKLLVLISLIAFPIISSLIYLSDYYSKDIKDRML' A
#
# COMPACT_ATOMS: atom_id res chain seq x y z
N MET A 1 10.40 25.58 -2.13
CA MET A 1 11.14 24.41 -1.61
C MET A 1 10.60 23.90 -0.27
N GLY A 2 10.53 24.72 0.79
CA GLY A 2 10.04 24.23 2.11
C GLY A 2 8.64 23.59 2.09
N LYS A 3 7.66 24.21 1.41
CA LYS A 3 6.30 23.68 1.29
C LYS A 3 6.18 22.33 0.58
N LEU A 4 7.01 22.10 -0.46
CA LEU A 4 7.06 20.83 -1.19
C LEU A 4 7.66 19.70 -0.35
N ILE A 5 8.63 20.03 0.50
CA ILE A 5 9.27 19.07 1.41
C ILE A 5 8.31 18.68 2.54
N ASP A 6 7.59 19.65 3.12
CA ASP A 6 6.59 19.37 4.16
C ASP A 6 5.43 18.53 3.63
N ASP A 7 4.91 18.83 2.43
CA ASP A 7 3.84 18.03 1.80
C ASP A 7 4.33 16.61 1.44
N PHE A 8 5.60 16.47 1.03
CA PHE A 8 6.22 15.17 0.75
C PHE A 8 6.40 14.34 2.03
N SER A 9 6.87 14.96 3.11
CA SER A 9 7.01 14.33 4.42
C SER A 9 5.66 13.92 4.99
N PHE A 10 4.62 14.74 4.82
CA PHE A 10 3.26 14.40 5.26
C PHE A 10 2.64 13.28 4.44
N GLY A 11 2.83 13.29 3.11
CA GLY A 11 2.38 12.23 2.21
C GLY A 11 3.05 10.88 2.52
N LEU A 12 4.36 10.87 2.75
CA LEU A 12 5.10 9.67 3.18
C LEU A 12 4.66 9.17 4.55
N PHE A 13 4.40 10.08 5.48
CA PHE A 13 3.94 9.71 6.83
C PHE A 13 2.54 9.08 6.79
N ALA A 14 1.60 9.69 6.06
CA ALA A 14 0.28 9.13 5.83
C ALA A 14 0.37 7.77 5.11
N TRP A 15 1.31 7.63 4.18
CA TRP A 15 1.55 6.38 3.47
C TRP A 15 2.02 5.25 4.37
N GLN A 16 3.00 5.54 5.23
CA GLN A 16 3.52 4.59 6.20
C GLN A 16 2.42 4.15 7.19
N LEU A 17 1.53 5.06 7.59
CA LEU A 17 0.36 4.75 8.41
C LEU A 17 -0.60 3.77 7.73
N VAL A 18 -0.87 3.95 6.44
CA VAL A 18 -1.73 3.03 5.66
C VAL A 18 -1.12 1.64 5.58
N ILE A 19 0.20 1.54 5.36
CA ILE A 19 0.91 0.26 5.36
C ILE A 19 0.83 -0.39 6.75
N LEU A 20 1.08 0.38 7.82
CA LEU A 20 1.03 -0.12 9.19
C LEU A 20 -0.35 -0.67 9.57
N LEU A 21 -1.42 0.02 9.18
CA LEU A 21 -2.80 -0.41 9.43
C LEU A 21 -3.18 -1.66 8.62
N ASN A 22 -2.48 -1.94 7.52
CA ASN A 22 -2.71 -3.13 6.72
C ASN A 22 -2.15 -4.39 7.40
N ILE A 23 -1.05 -4.29 8.14
CA ILE A 23 -0.40 -5.43 8.84
C ILE A 23 -1.39 -6.24 9.72
N PRO A 24 -2.17 -5.63 10.65
CA PRO A 24 -3.11 -6.38 11.46
C PRO A 24 -4.25 -7.03 10.64
N LEU A 25 -4.67 -6.42 9.53
CA LEU A 25 -5.64 -7.01 8.60
C LEU A 25 -5.07 -8.25 7.90
N VAL A 26 -3.80 -8.21 7.51
CA VAL A 26 -3.08 -9.36 6.94
C VAL A 26 -2.99 -10.50 7.96
N ILE A 27 -2.60 -10.19 9.20
CA ILE A 27 -2.49 -11.18 10.28
C ILE A 27 -3.86 -11.80 10.57
N TRP A 28 -4.91 -10.99 10.66
CA TRP A 28 -6.28 -11.46 10.88
C TRP A 28 -6.76 -12.37 9.74
N SER A 29 -6.50 -11.96 8.49
CA SER A 29 -6.80 -12.75 7.29
C SER A 29 -6.12 -14.11 7.35
N ILE A 30 -4.80 -14.16 7.64
CA ILE A 30 -4.05 -15.42 7.77
C ILE A 30 -4.68 -16.31 8.86
N PHE A 31 -5.05 -15.74 10.00
CA PHE A 31 -5.68 -16.50 11.08
C PHE A 31 -7.04 -17.11 10.66
N CYS A 32 -7.88 -16.31 9.98
CA CYS A 32 -9.14 -16.80 9.41
C CYS A 32 -8.92 -17.90 8.37
N LEU A 33 -7.90 -17.75 7.51
CA LEU A 33 -7.55 -18.72 6.47
C LEU A 33 -7.05 -20.06 7.05
N ILE A 34 -6.27 -20.02 8.13
CA ILE A 34 -5.81 -21.23 8.84
C ILE A 34 -6.99 -21.92 9.53
N LYS A 35 -7.87 -21.15 10.19
CA LYS A 35 -9.01 -21.69 10.94
C LYS A 35 -10.11 -22.27 10.05
N SER A 36 -10.27 -21.75 8.83
CA SER A 36 -11.32 -22.16 7.90
C SER A 36 -10.95 -23.45 7.15
N LYS A 37 -11.41 -24.62 7.60
CA LYS A 37 -11.25 -25.89 6.86
C LYS A 37 -12.17 -26.01 5.63
N LYS A 38 -13.18 -25.16 5.50
CA LYS A 38 -14.21 -25.22 4.45
C LYS A 38 -13.86 -24.44 3.17
N GLN A 39 -12.92 -23.49 3.22
CA GLN A 39 -12.60 -22.65 2.07
C GLN A 39 -11.57 -23.30 1.15
N ASN A 40 -11.84 -23.19 -0.16
CA ASN A 40 -11.00 -23.69 -1.23
C ASN A 40 -9.62 -23.00 -1.21
N THR A 41 -8.54 -23.77 -1.29
CA THR A 41 -7.15 -23.28 -1.14
C THR A 41 -6.81 -22.16 -2.10
N SER A 42 -7.37 -22.18 -3.32
CA SER A 42 -7.16 -21.14 -4.33
C SER A 42 -7.69 -19.77 -3.90
N ILE A 43 -8.84 -19.72 -3.21
CA ILE A 43 -9.42 -18.47 -2.70
C ILE A 43 -8.54 -17.90 -1.58
N LYS A 44 -8.00 -18.79 -0.73
CA LYS A 44 -7.07 -18.40 0.34
C LYS A 44 -5.82 -17.73 -0.23
N LEU A 45 -5.24 -18.35 -1.26
CA LEU A 45 -4.06 -17.85 -1.95
C LEU A 45 -4.34 -16.49 -2.59
N LEU A 46 -5.49 -16.34 -3.24
CA LEU A 46 -5.88 -15.09 -3.90
C LEU A 46 -6.06 -13.94 -2.91
N VAL A 47 -6.69 -14.19 -1.76
CA VAL A 47 -6.83 -13.18 -0.69
C VAL A 47 -5.45 -12.76 -0.18
N LEU A 48 -4.55 -13.72 0.06
CA LEU A 48 -3.21 -13.46 0.57
C LEU A 48 -2.34 -12.68 -0.43
N ILE A 49 -2.43 -13.03 -1.73
CA ILE A 49 -1.78 -12.29 -2.82
C ILE A 49 -2.37 -10.88 -2.91
N SER A 50 -3.69 -10.70 -2.82
CA SER A 50 -4.31 -9.36 -2.91
C SER A 50 -3.84 -8.43 -1.79
N LEU A 51 -3.69 -8.98 -0.57
CA LEU A 51 -3.26 -8.23 0.61
C LEU A 51 -1.81 -7.76 0.52
N ILE A 52 -0.96 -8.48 -0.21
CA ILE A 52 0.44 -8.11 -0.45
C ILE A 52 0.56 -7.21 -1.70
N ALA A 53 -0.16 -7.54 -2.76
CA ALA A 53 -0.13 -6.81 -4.01
C ALA A 53 -0.69 -5.40 -3.85
N PHE A 54 -1.72 -5.21 -3.03
CA PHE A 54 -2.35 -3.92 -2.82
C PHE A 54 -1.37 -2.84 -2.31
N PRO A 55 -0.65 -3.01 -1.18
CA PRO A 55 0.32 -2.02 -0.72
C PRO A 55 1.47 -1.80 -1.72
N ILE A 56 1.89 -2.82 -2.46
CA ILE A 56 2.94 -2.67 -3.50
C ILE A 56 2.45 -1.82 -4.67
N ILE A 57 1.29 -2.15 -5.25
CA ILE A 57 0.69 -1.40 -6.37
C ILE A 57 0.42 0.03 -5.95
N SER A 58 -0.15 0.19 -4.76
CA SER A 58 -0.47 1.51 -4.21
C SER A 58 0.84 2.33 -4.02
N SER A 59 1.95 1.71 -3.64
CA SER A 59 3.25 2.39 -3.48
C SER A 59 3.83 2.83 -4.82
N LEU A 60 3.67 1.98 -5.85
CA LEU A 60 4.07 2.32 -7.22
C LEU A 60 3.25 3.49 -7.78
N ILE A 61 1.95 3.54 -7.49
CA ILE A 61 1.08 4.66 -7.88
C ILE A 61 1.53 5.96 -7.21
N TYR A 62 1.80 5.93 -5.90
CA TYR A 62 2.32 7.10 -5.18
C TYR A 62 3.65 7.59 -5.77
N LEU A 63 4.57 6.66 -6.06
CA LEU A 63 5.85 7.00 -6.69
C LEU A 63 5.65 7.62 -8.08
N SER A 64 4.74 7.07 -8.87
CA SER A 64 4.45 7.57 -10.22
C SER A 64 3.84 8.97 -10.21
N ASP A 65 2.90 9.25 -9.30
CA ASP A 65 2.31 10.59 -9.16
C ASP A 65 3.37 11.61 -8.72
N TYR A 66 4.27 11.21 -7.82
CA TYR A 66 5.38 12.04 -7.37
C TYR A 66 6.34 12.41 -8.52
N TYR A 67 6.81 11.42 -9.28
CA TYR A 67 7.68 11.68 -10.43
C TYR A 67 6.98 12.49 -11.52
N SER A 68 5.67 12.31 -11.72
CA SER A 68 4.92 13.10 -12.70
C SER A 68 4.84 14.58 -12.31
N LYS A 69 4.68 14.89 -11.02
CA LYS A 69 4.71 16.27 -10.51
C LYS A 69 6.10 16.90 -10.59
N ASP A 70 7.14 16.17 -10.22
CA ASP A 70 8.53 16.65 -10.30
C ASP A 70 8.95 17.02 -11.72
N ILE A 71 8.53 16.22 -12.71
CA ILE A 71 8.78 16.52 -14.13
C ILE A 71 8.05 17.80 -14.57
N LYS A 72 6.82 18.01 -14.09
CA LYS A 72 6.01 19.18 -14.46
C LYS A 72 6.57 20.48 -13.87
N ASP A 73 7.12 20.42 -12.65
CA ASP A 73 7.76 21.57 -11.99
C ASP A 73 9.12 21.93 -12.61
N ARG A 74 9.81 21.00 -13.28
CA ARG A 74 11.06 21.31 -14.01
C ARG A 74 10.85 21.90 -15.41
N MET A 75 9.64 21.85 -15.95
CA MET A 75 9.31 22.42 -17.27
C MET A 75 8.75 23.86 -17.20
N LEU A 76 8.49 24.37 -16.00
CA LEU A 76 8.08 25.76 -15.73
C LEU A 76 9.27 26.57 -15.20
#